data_AF-A0A2J7ZTP8-F1
#
_entry.id   AF-A0A2J7ZTP8-F1
#
_cell.length_a   1.000
_cell.length_b   1.000
_cell.length_c   1.000
_cell.angle_alpha   90.00
_cell.angle_beta   90.00
_cell.angle_gamma   90.00
#
_symmetry.space_group_name_H-M   'P 1'
#
loop_
_entity.id
_entity.type
_entity.pdbx_description
1 polymer ?
#
loop_
_entity_poly.entity_id
_entity_poly.type
_entity_poly.pdbx_seq_one_letter_code
_entity_poly.pdbx_strand_id
1 'polypeptide(L)'
;MGGPTTTAQVHPALLTRALIAAAVARGAVLVRGCAEGLRVEGGGQERRVTGVLVDGSVLPADAAVVAMGPWSDALRGWLAAAGLPASCAPRISGQKYHSVVLRPHAPVTNHMLFTGFNGGVETATPSLGSSAHTGSASSRRANNTHAQPPASSGARVGRSVEPELYPRPDGTVYACGEPQSDVPVPPGGAAEVTVDAARADSIVAAAASLASCLKGRQQQHQQQQQQHQQQQPVPCFQATKPAGDSS
;
A
#
# COMPACT_ATOMS: atom_id res chain seq x y z
N MET A 1 -19.65 5.93 17.11
CA MET A 1 -19.01 6.56 15.93
C MET A 1 -18.31 7.83 16.38
N GLY A 2 -17.11 8.12 15.86
CA GLY A 2 -16.44 9.40 16.08
C GLY A 2 -17.04 10.53 15.25
N GLY A 3 -16.79 11.79 15.62
CA GLY A 3 -17.28 12.99 14.94
C GLY A 3 -16.17 14.04 14.80
N PRO A 4 -16.45 15.25 14.27
CA PRO A 4 -15.42 16.25 13.95
C PRO A 4 -14.53 16.68 15.13
N THR A 5 -14.97 16.48 16.37
CA THR A 5 -14.22 16.78 17.59
C THR A 5 -13.37 15.60 18.10
N THR A 6 -13.59 14.39 17.57
CA THR A 6 -12.96 13.14 18.03
C THR A 6 -12.26 12.36 16.93
N THR A 7 -12.41 12.78 15.66
CA THR A 7 -11.73 12.19 14.51
C THR A 7 -11.06 13.28 13.67
N ALA A 8 -9.92 12.93 13.09
CA ALA A 8 -9.20 13.79 12.17
C ALA A 8 -8.57 12.94 11.06
N GLN A 9 -8.50 13.49 9.86
CA GLN A 9 -7.62 12.98 8.82
C GLN A 9 -6.30 13.73 8.91
N VAL A 10 -5.19 13.01 8.79
CA VAL A 10 -3.83 13.58 8.77
C VAL A 10 -3.15 13.22 7.47
N HIS A 11 -2.16 14.01 7.06
CA HIS A 11 -1.25 13.62 5.99
C HIS A 11 -0.14 12.75 6.60
N PRO A 12 -0.07 11.43 6.35
CA PRO A 12 0.82 10.53 7.08
C PRO A 12 2.29 10.94 6.99
N ALA A 13 2.77 11.28 5.79
CA ALA A 13 4.16 11.70 5.62
C ALA A 13 4.52 12.99 6.38
N LEU A 14 3.61 13.97 6.45
CA LEU A 14 3.85 15.21 7.19
C LEU A 14 3.82 14.95 8.70
N LEU A 15 2.89 14.11 9.18
CA LEU A 15 2.85 13.70 10.57
C LEU A 15 4.16 13.00 10.99
N THR A 16 4.62 12.01 10.21
CA THR A 16 5.88 11.31 10.49
C THR A 16 7.06 12.28 10.52
N ARG A 17 7.17 13.20 9.55
CA ARG A 17 8.24 14.20 9.53
C ARG A 17 8.19 15.12 10.75
N ALA A 18 7.01 15.57 11.16
CA ALA A 18 6.84 16.40 12.34
C ALA A 18 7.25 15.67 13.63
N LEU A 19 6.85 14.41 13.79
CA LEU A 19 7.22 13.58 14.94
C LEU A 19 8.74 13.36 15.01
N ILE A 20 9.38 13.03 13.89
CA ILE A 20 10.83 12.87 13.81
C ILE A 20 11.55 14.20 14.12
N ALA A 21 11.10 15.30 13.53
CA ALA A 21 11.67 16.62 13.81
C ALA A 21 11.56 16.99 15.30
N ALA A 22 10.42 16.69 15.93
CA ALA A 22 10.19 16.93 17.34
C ALA A 22 11.07 16.04 18.25
N ALA A 23 11.41 14.82 17.82
CA ALA A 23 12.37 13.96 18.52
C ALA A 23 13.80 14.48 18.39
N VAL A 24 14.20 14.91 17.18
CA VAL A 24 15.52 15.49 16.93
C VAL A 24 15.73 16.79 17.72
N ALA A 25 14.70 17.65 17.80
CA ALA A 25 14.73 18.86 18.62
C ALA A 25 14.90 18.58 20.13
N ARG A 26 14.62 17.34 20.57
CA ARG A 26 14.86 16.87 21.96
C ARG A 26 16.17 16.10 22.12
N GLY A 27 17.04 16.11 21.11
CA GLY A 27 18.38 15.51 21.17
C GLY A 27 18.50 14.13 20.50
N ALA A 28 17.45 13.62 19.87
CA ALA A 28 17.58 12.40 19.07
C ALA A 28 18.44 12.65 17.81
N VAL A 29 19.20 11.65 17.38
CA VAL A 29 19.95 11.69 16.12
C VAL A 29 19.20 10.86 15.07
N LEU A 30 18.83 11.49 13.96
CA LEU A 30 18.25 10.78 12.82
C LEU A 30 19.36 10.27 11.91
N VAL A 31 19.45 8.94 11.80
CA VAL A 31 20.30 8.28 10.80
C VAL A 31 19.43 7.77 9.66
N ARG A 32 19.81 8.07 8.41
CA ARG A 32 19.18 7.54 7.20
C ARG A 32 20.08 6.45 6.64
N GLY A 33 19.58 5.22 6.59
CA GLY A 33 20.30 4.05 6.10
C GLY A 33 19.43 2.80 6.19
N CYS A 34 19.93 1.68 5.68
CA CYS A 34 19.29 0.38 5.79
C CYS A 34 19.82 -0.36 7.01
N ALA A 35 18.95 -0.75 7.94
CA ALA A 35 19.33 -1.64 9.03
C ALA A 35 19.43 -3.08 8.50
N GLU A 36 20.55 -3.74 8.74
CA GLU A 36 20.92 -5.02 8.12
C GLU A 36 21.16 -6.12 9.16
N GLY A 37 21.30 -5.77 10.44
CA GLY A 37 21.65 -6.74 11.48
C GLY A 37 21.78 -6.14 12.88
N LEU A 38 21.95 -7.02 13.85
CA LEU A 38 22.32 -6.67 15.22
C LEU A 38 23.75 -7.11 15.50
N ARG A 39 24.49 -6.30 16.25
CA ARG A 39 25.71 -6.74 16.91
C ARG A 39 25.37 -7.16 18.33
N VAL A 40 25.72 -8.39 18.65
CA VAL A 40 25.49 -9.01 19.97
C VAL A 40 26.82 -9.54 20.47
N GLU A 41 27.13 -9.28 21.74
CA GLU A 41 28.33 -9.76 22.41
C GLU A 41 27.96 -10.57 23.66
N GLY A 42 28.91 -11.33 24.20
CA GLY A 42 28.71 -12.25 25.32
C GLY A 42 28.27 -13.65 24.90
N GLY A 43 28.01 -14.51 25.89
CA GLY A 43 27.62 -15.92 25.69
C GLY A 43 26.52 -16.35 26.65
N GLY A 44 25.78 -17.42 26.31
CA GLY A 44 24.73 -17.95 27.18
C GLY A 44 23.65 -16.91 27.49
N GLN A 45 23.39 -16.69 28.79
CA GLN A 45 22.41 -15.74 29.33
C GLN A 45 22.92 -14.29 29.39
N GLU A 46 24.22 -14.05 29.20
CA GLU A 46 24.83 -12.72 29.29
C GLU A 46 24.86 -11.97 27.95
N ARG A 47 24.20 -12.53 26.93
CA ARG A 47 24.17 -11.91 25.60
C ARG A 47 23.43 -10.58 25.64
N ARG A 48 24.08 -9.56 25.07
CA ARG A 48 23.54 -8.20 25.01
C ARG A 48 23.78 -7.59 23.65
N VAL A 49 22.80 -6.80 23.19
CA VAL A 49 22.97 -5.95 22.01
C VAL A 49 24.02 -4.88 22.33
N THR A 50 24.96 -4.70 21.41
CA THR A 50 25.98 -3.65 21.49
C THR A 50 25.97 -2.73 20.28
N GLY A 51 25.14 -3.04 19.27
CA GLY A 51 24.92 -2.15 18.14
C GLY A 51 23.95 -2.68 17.10
N VAL A 52 23.71 -1.86 16.09
CA VAL A 52 22.91 -2.17 14.90
C VAL A 52 23.80 -1.97 13.68
N LEU A 53 23.80 -2.92 12.76
CA LEU A 53 24.47 -2.80 11.47
C LEU A 53 23.58 -1.95 10.55
N VAL A 54 24.10 -0.83 10.07
CA VAL A 54 23.44 0.09 9.14
C VAL A 54 24.37 0.39 7.98
N ASP A 55 23.95 0.06 6.76
CA ASP A 55 24.73 0.19 5.52
C ASP A 55 26.17 -0.34 5.68
N GLY A 56 26.32 -1.56 6.22
CA GLY A 56 27.63 -2.18 6.48
C GLY A 56 28.43 -1.62 7.67
N SER A 57 27.97 -0.57 8.34
CA SER A 57 28.64 0.05 9.49
C SER A 57 27.92 -0.20 10.81
N VAL A 58 28.66 -0.42 11.90
CA VAL A 58 28.04 -0.63 13.23
C VAL A 58 27.76 0.71 13.89
N LEU A 59 26.48 0.96 14.19
CA LEU A 59 26.05 2.01 15.12
C LEU A 59 26.00 1.44 16.54
N PRO A 60 26.83 1.93 17.49
CA PRO A 60 26.80 1.46 18.87
C PRO A 60 25.46 1.72 19.53
N ALA A 61 24.93 0.70 20.22
CA ALA A 61 23.66 0.78 20.91
C ALA A 61 23.58 -0.25 22.03
N ASP A 62 23.11 0.18 23.20
CA ASP A 62 22.89 -0.67 24.37
C ASP A 62 21.57 -1.45 24.32
N ALA A 63 20.65 -0.97 23.49
CA ALA A 63 19.34 -1.56 23.23
C ALA A 63 18.90 -1.19 21.81
N ALA A 64 18.11 -2.07 21.19
CA ALA A 64 17.52 -1.83 19.88
C ALA A 64 16.01 -2.05 19.93
N VAL A 65 15.24 -1.11 19.39
CA VAL A 65 13.78 -1.23 19.22
C VAL A 65 13.49 -1.43 17.74
N VAL A 66 12.81 -2.53 17.41
CA VAL A 66 12.44 -2.84 16.03
C VAL A 66 11.04 -2.30 15.74
N ALA A 67 10.98 -1.27 14.88
CA ALA A 67 9.74 -0.63 14.44
C ALA A 67 9.66 -0.58 12.90
N MET A 68 10.01 -1.69 12.23
CA MET A 68 10.19 -1.75 10.77
C MET A 68 8.91 -2.16 10.02
N GLY A 69 7.74 -2.07 10.66
CA GLY A 69 6.45 -2.42 10.06
C GLY A 69 6.48 -3.82 9.41
N PRO A 70 6.11 -3.96 8.13
CA PRO A 70 6.06 -5.25 7.44
C PRO A 70 7.43 -5.92 7.25
N TRP A 71 8.54 -5.19 7.45
CA TRP A 71 9.91 -5.73 7.37
C TRP A 71 10.43 -6.27 8.71
N SER A 72 9.62 -6.22 9.77
CA SER A 72 10.06 -6.62 11.12
C SER A 72 10.44 -8.12 11.24
N ASP A 73 10.01 -8.99 10.31
CA ASP A 73 10.47 -10.40 10.31
C ASP A 73 11.98 -10.54 10.11
N ALA A 74 12.65 -9.55 9.51
CA ALA A 74 14.10 -9.54 9.33
C ALA A 74 14.86 -9.74 10.64
N LEU A 75 14.29 -9.29 11.77
CA LEU A 75 14.85 -9.50 13.11
C LEU A 75 15.12 -10.98 13.39
N ARG A 76 14.26 -11.89 12.90
CA ARG A 76 14.43 -13.33 13.11
C ARG A 76 15.70 -13.85 12.45
N GLY A 77 16.02 -13.33 11.26
CA GLY A 77 17.27 -13.62 10.57
C GLY A 77 18.48 -13.05 11.31
N TRP A 78 18.36 -11.83 11.84
CA TRP A 78 19.44 -11.19 12.61
C TRP A 78 19.73 -11.93 13.91
N LEU A 79 18.69 -12.40 14.62
CA LEU A 79 18.85 -13.22 15.81
C LEU A 79 19.51 -14.55 15.49
N ALA A 80 19.08 -15.24 14.44
CA ALA A 80 19.70 -16.49 14.00
C ALA A 80 21.18 -16.31 13.64
N ALA A 81 21.52 -15.23 12.92
CA ALA A 81 22.91 -14.88 12.59
C ALA A 81 23.75 -14.57 13.84
N ALA A 82 23.13 -14.02 14.90
CA ALA A 82 23.75 -13.81 16.21
C ALA A 82 23.74 -15.07 17.12
N GLY A 83 23.42 -16.25 16.57
CA GLY A 83 23.37 -17.52 17.31
C GLY A 83 22.23 -17.62 18.33
N LEU A 84 21.20 -16.78 18.21
CA LEU A 84 19.99 -16.80 19.03
C LEU A 84 18.84 -17.50 18.27
N PRO A 85 17.91 -18.17 18.98
CA PRO A 85 16.75 -18.76 18.32
C PRO A 85 15.90 -17.69 17.62
N ALA A 86 15.59 -17.90 16.35
CA ALA A 86 14.67 -17.06 15.59
C ALA A 86 13.27 -16.97 16.23
N SER A 87 12.90 -17.96 17.06
CA SER A 87 11.65 -17.99 17.83
C SER A 87 11.56 -16.93 18.93
N CYS A 88 12.67 -16.27 19.29
CA CYS A 88 12.67 -15.16 20.24
C CYS A 88 11.97 -13.89 19.70
N ALA A 89 11.70 -13.81 18.40
CA ALA A 89 10.93 -12.74 17.79
C ALA A 89 9.65 -13.26 17.13
N PRO A 90 8.53 -12.51 17.16
CA PRO A 90 7.29 -12.92 16.50
C PRO A 90 7.46 -12.98 14.98
N ARG A 91 6.62 -13.77 14.31
CA ARG A 91 6.46 -13.71 12.85
C ARG A 91 5.66 -12.46 12.51
N ILE A 92 6.19 -11.61 11.64
CA ILE A 92 5.48 -10.42 11.15
C ILE A 92 5.53 -10.42 9.63
N SER A 93 4.37 -10.46 8.98
CA SER A 93 4.29 -10.34 7.52
C SER A 93 3.53 -9.08 7.14
N GLY A 94 3.78 -8.60 5.92
CA GLY A 94 3.04 -7.50 5.32
C GLY A 94 2.19 -7.95 4.16
N GLN A 95 1.21 -7.12 3.83
CA GLN A 95 0.41 -7.23 2.61
C GLN A 95 0.57 -5.94 1.81
N LYS A 96 0.59 -6.07 0.49
CA LYS A 96 0.58 -4.91 -0.40
C LYS A 96 -0.84 -4.51 -0.73
N TYR A 97 -1.08 -3.21 -0.78
CA TYR A 97 -2.36 -2.63 -1.17
C TYR A 97 -2.13 -1.61 -2.28
N HIS A 98 -3.12 -1.49 -3.16
CA HIS A 98 -3.16 -0.46 -4.19
C HIS A 98 -4.21 0.56 -3.81
N SER A 99 -3.94 1.81 -4.14
CA SER A 99 -4.90 2.89 -3.94
C SER A 99 -4.81 3.94 -5.03
N VAL A 100 -5.88 4.69 -5.20
CA VAL A 100 -6.01 5.75 -6.20
C VAL A 100 -6.57 6.99 -5.55
N VAL A 101 -6.34 8.14 -6.19
CA VAL A 101 -7.00 9.40 -5.83
C VAL A 101 -7.89 9.82 -6.99
N LEU A 102 -9.19 9.88 -6.72
CA LEU A 102 -10.23 10.23 -7.67
C LEU A 102 -10.65 11.68 -7.47
N ARG A 103 -10.96 12.38 -8.55
CA ARG A 103 -11.66 13.67 -8.48
C ARG A 103 -13.11 13.46 -8.90
N PRO A 104 -14.07 13.51 -7.96
CA PRO A 104 -15.48 13.49 -8.28
C PRO A 104 -15.87 14.65 -9.21
N HIS A 105 -16.85 14.44 -10.09
CA HIS A 105 -17.43 15.52 -10.90
C HIS A 105 -18.63 16.23 -10.25
N ALA A 106 -19.03 15.79 -9.06
CA ALA A 106 -20.01 16.44 -8.20
C ALA A 106 -19.57 16.30 -6.73
N PRO A 107 -19.99 17.20 -5.82
CA PRO A 107 -19.62 17.11 -4.41
C PRO A 107 -19.98 15.76 -3.79
N VAL A 108 -19.08 15.23 -2.95
CA VAL A 108 -19.31 14.04 -2.13
C VAL A 108 -19.48 14.44 -0.66
N THR A 109 -20.23 13.66 0.10
CA THR A 109 -20.28 13.83 1.55
C THR A 109 -18.97 13.38 2.19
N ASN A 110 -18.76 13.67 3.48
CA ASN A 110 -17.57 13.26 4.23
C ASN A 110 -17.65 11.82 4.78
N HIS A 111 -18.63 11.02 4.35
CA HIS A 111 -18.80 9.65 4.83
C HIS A 111 -17.72 8.74 4.25
N MET A 112 -17.01 8.03 5.12
CA MET A 112 -16.12 6.94 4.73
C MET A 112 -16.96 5.69 4.45
N LEU A 113 -16.64 4.98 3.38
CA LEU A 113 -17.33 3.77 2.98
C LEU A 113 -16.39 2.57 3.06
N PHE A 114 -16.82 1.55 3.79
CA PHE A 114 -16.22 0.22 3.87
C PHE A 114 -17.31 -0.76 3.48
N THR A 115 -17.20 -1.38 2.30
CA THR A 115 -18.27 -2.25 1.81
C THR A 115 -17.73 -3.35 0.93
N GLY A 116 -18.37 -4.52 0.97
CA GLY A 116 -18.18 -5.61 0.02
C GLY A 116 -19.38 -5.72 -0.91
N PHE A 117 -19.14 -5.97 -2.19
CA PHE A 117 -20.22 -6.29 -3.13
C PHE A 117 -19.71 -7.13 -4.31
N ASN A 118 -20.62 -7.87 -4.95
CA ASN A 118 -20.31 -8.64 -6.14
C ASN A 118 -20.26 -7.70 -7.36
N GLY A 119 -19.05 -7.33 -7.77
CA GLY A 119 -18.78 -6.47 -8.92
C GLY A 119 -18.37 -7.29 -10.15
N GLY A 120 -19.19 -7.32 -11.20
CA GLY A 120 -18.79 -7.88 -12.49
C GLY A 120 -17.91 -6.89 -13.25
N VAL A 121 -16.58 -6.96 -13.08
CA VAL A 121 -15.66 -6.31 -14.02
C VAL A 121 -15.44 -7.29 -15.17
N GLU A 122 -16.06 -7.05 -16.32
CA GLU A 122 -15.70 -7.75 -17.56
C GLU A 122 -14.26 -7.35 -17.93
N THR A 123 -13.28 -8.14 -17.49
CA THR A 123 -11.96 -8.10 -18.09
C THR A 123 -12.10 -8.64 -19.50
N ALA A 124 -12.06 -7.77 -20.51
CA ALA A 124 -12.04 -8.17 -21.90
C ALA A 124 -10.75 -8.95 -22.18
N THR A 125 -10.81 -10.27 -22.09
CA THR A 125 -9.81 -11.16 -22.68
C THR A 125 -9.88 -10.97 -24.19
N PRO A 126 -8.79 -10.66 -24.90
CA PRO A 126 -8.84 -10.64 -26.35
C PRO A 126 -9.04 -12.07 -26.83
N SER A 127 -10.22 -12.37 -27.37
CA SER A 127 -10.41 -13.62 -28.08
C SER A 127 -9.52 -13.58 -29.33
N LEU A 128 -8.55 -14.48 -29.38
CA LEU A 128 -7.80 -14.79 -30.57
C LEU A 128 -8.81 -15.16 -31.66
N GLY A 129 -8.95 -14.30 -32.67
CA GLY A 129 -9.78 -14.54 -33.82
C GLY A 129 -9.29 -15.79 -34.56
N SER A 130 -10.16 -16.79 -34.65
CA SER A 130 -10.00 -17.88 -35.62
C SER A 130 -10.75 -17.50 -36.89
N SER A 131 -9.99 -17.44 -37.98
CA SER A 131 -10.42 -17.10 -39.33
C SER A 131 -11.28 -18.20 -39.98
N ALA A 132 -12.33 -17.75 -40.65
CA ALA A 132 -13.07 -18.28 -41.81
C ALA A 132 -12.94 -19.76 -42.24
N HIS A 133 -14.10 -20.39 -42.46
CA HIS A 133 -14.32 -21.21 -43.66
C HIS A 133 -15.77 -21.19 -44.16
N THR A 134 -15.87 -21.19 -45.50
CA THR A 134 -17.00 -20.97 -46.40
C THR A 134 -17.91 -22.20 -46.57
N GLY A 135 -19.21 -21.99 -46.81
CA GLY A 135 -20.10 -23.02 -47.34
C GLY A 135 -21.56 -22.58 -47.50
N SER A 136 -22.03 -22.48 -48.74
CA SER A 136 -23.39 -22.14 -49.18
C SER A 136 -24.30 -23.37 -49.25
N ALA A 137 -25.60 -23.26 -48.91
CA ALA A 137 -26.75 -23.65 -49.77
C ALA A 137 -28.12 -23.72 -49.05
N SER A 138 -29.07 -22.93 -49.57
CA SER A 138 -30.53 -23.13 -49.79
C SER A 138 -31.42 -24.09 -48.95
N SER A 139 -32.51 -23.49 -48.44
CA SER A 139 -33.94 -23.89 -48.55
C SER A 139 -34.47 -25.16 -47.87
N ARG A 140 -35.29 -24.99 -46.81
CA ARG A 140 -36.74 -25.36 -46.79
C ARG A 140 -37.44 -25.00 -45.46
N ARG A 141 -38.78 -25.01 -45.56
CA ARG A 141 -39.82 -24.39 -44.73
C ARG A 141 -40.30 -25.29 -43.57
N ALA A 142 -40.63 -24.65 -42.44
CA ALA A 142 -41.60 -25.00 -41.37
C ALA A 142 -41.47 -26.32 -40.58
N ASN A 143 -41.37 -26.21 -39.25
CA ASN A 143 -42.52 -26.44 -38.36
C ASN A 143 -42.24 -25.97 -36.92
N ASN A 144 -43.25 -25.30 -36.36
CA ASN A 144 -43.35 -24.93 -34.95
C ASN A 144 -43.57 -26.16 -34.08
N THR A 145 -42.64 -26.43 -33.17
CA THR A 145 -42.93 -27.18 -31.94
C THR A 145 -42.34 -26.41 -30.77
N HIS A 146 -43.20 -26.16 -29.77
CA HIS A 146 -42.85 -25.53 -28.49
C HIS A 146 -41.77 -26.36 -27.78
N ALA A 147 -40.52 -25.91 -27.84
CA ALA A 147 -39.47 -26.34 -26.94
C ALA A 147 -39.10 -25.15 -26.06
N GLN A 148 -39.29 -25.29 -24.75
CA GLN A 148 -38.79 -24.33 -23.76
C GLN A 148 -37.28 -24.16 -23.96
N PRO A 149 -36.74 -22.92 -24.00
CA PRO A 149 -35.30 -22.75 -23.95
C PRO A 149 -34.81 -23.27 -22.59
N PRO A 150 -33.71 -24.05 -22.55
CA PRO A 150 -33.11 -24.42 -21.27
C PRO A 150 -32.73 -23.14 -20.53
N ALA A 151 -33.13 -23.05 -19.26
CA ALA A 151 -32.70 -21.99 -18.36
C ALA A 151 -31.18 -22.07 -18.19
N SER A 152 -30.44 -21.33 -19.00
CA SER A 152 -29.05 -21.00 -18.72
C SER A 152 -29.03 -20.01 -17.56
N SER A 153 -29.24 -20.53 -16.34
CA SER A 153 -28.81 -19.86 -15.12
C SER A 153 -27.29 -19.95 -15.04
N GLY A 154 -26.63 -19.25 -15.95
CA GLY A 154 -25.25 -18.85 -15.77
C GLY A 154 -25.24 -17.85 -14.62
N ALA A 155 -25.12 -18.34 -13.39
CA ALA A 155 -24.80 -17.49 -12.25
C ALA A 155 -23.51 -16.76 -12.62
N ARG A 156 -23.62 -15.48 -13.00
CA ARG A 156 -22.46 -14.60 -13.08
C ARG A 156 -21.95 -14.51 -11.65
N VAL A 157 -20.97 -15.32 -11.31
CA VAL A 157 -20.23 -15.17 -10.07
C VAL A 157 -19.40 -13.90 -10.25
N GLY A 158 -20.02 -12.75 -10.01
CA GLY A 158 -19.31 -11.48 -9.95
C GLY A 158 -18.24 -11.61 -8.88
N ARG A 159 -17.01 -11.22 -9.21
CA ARG A 159 -15.93 -11.18 -8.23
C ARG A 159 -16.37 -10.27 -7.08
N SER A 160 -16.36 -10.78 -5.85
CA SER A 160 -16.54 -9.92 -4.68
C SER A 160 -15.41 -8.91 -4.66
N VAL A 161 -15.73 -7.64 -4.42
CA VAL A 161 -14.76 -6.55 -4.24
C VAL A 161 -15.08 -5.82 -2.96
N GLU A 162 -14.04 -5.44 -2.22
CA GLU A 162 -14.16 -4.74 -0.93
C GLU A 162 -13.40 -3.41 -0.93
N PRO A 163 -13.87 -2.39 -1.67
CA PRO A 163 -13.17 -1.10 -1.71
C PRO A 163 -13.41 -0.28 -0.42
N GLU A 164 -12.39 0.49 -0.04
CA GLU A 164 -12.48 1.50 1.00
C GLU A 164 -12.38 2.90 0.39
N LEU A 165 -13.34 3.79 0.66
CA LEU A 165 -13.37 5.14 0.10
C LEU A 165 -13.35 6.20 1.20
N TYR A 166 -12.47 7.18 1.02
CA TYR A 166 -12.19 8.25 1.96
C TYR A 166 -12.28 9.61 1.25
N PRO A 167 -13.39 10.35 1.41
CA PRO A 167 -13.47 11.74 0.98
C PRO A 167 -12.44 12.60 1.72
N ARG A 168 -11.80 13.51 0.98
CA ARG A 168 -10.76 14.41 1.49
C ARG A 168 -11.22 15.87 1.48
N PRO A 169 -10.67 16.73 2.36
CA PRO A 169 -11.03 18.15 2.42
C PRO A 169 -10.78 18.95 1.13
N ASP A 170 -9.88 18.48 0.27
CA ASP A 170 -9.58 19.11 -1.04
C ASP A 170 -10.57 18.71 -2.16
N GLY A 171 -11.65 18.00 -1.80
CA GLY A 171 -12.67 17.53 -2.73
C GLY A 171 -12.28 16.28 -3.51
N THR A 172 -11.10 15.69 -3.28
CA THR A 172 -10.73 14.38 -3.85
C THR A 172 -11.24 13.22 -2.99
N VAL A 173 -11.21 12.01 -3.53
CA VAL A 173 -11.51 10.77 -2.81
C VAL A 173 -10.30 9.84 -2.91
N TYR A 174 -9.73 9.46 -1.77
CA TYR A 174 -8.77 8.36 -1.72
C TYR A 174 -9.54 7.05 -1.70
N ALA A 175 -9.20 6.11 -2.58
CA ALA A 175 -9.82 4.79 -2.64
C ALA A 175 -8.75 3.69 -2.57
N CYS A 176 -8.97 2.70 -1.72
CA CYS A 176 -8.10 1.53 -1.56
C CYS A 176 -8.81 0.27 -2.06
N GLY A 177 -8.07 -0.62 -2.69
CA GLY A 177 -8.55 -1.93 -3.13
C GLY A 177 -8.19 -3.05 -2.17
N GLU A 178 -8.42 -4.26 -2.66
CA GLU A 178 -8.11 -5.50 -1.95
C GLU A 178 -6.59 -5.74 -1.80
N PRO A 179 -6.17 -6.53 -0.78
CA PRO A 179 -4.79 -6.93 -0.65
C PRO A 179 -4.30 -7.70 -1.89
N GLN A 180 -3.07 -7.41 -2.30
CA GLN A 180 -2.30 -8.24 -3.20
C GLN A 180 -1.58 -9.32 -2.38
N SER A 181 -2.31 -10.35 -1.97
CA SER A 181 -1.80 -11.43 -1.11
C SER A 181 -0.87 -12.41 -1.84
N ASP A 182 -0.91 -12.42 -3.16
CA ASP A 182 -0.14 -13.30 -4.05
C ASP A 182 1.31 -12.83 -4.27
N VAL A 183 1.63 -11.59 -3.90
CA VAL A 183 2.98 -11.03 -4.10
C VAL A 183 3.53 -10.53 -2.76
N PRO A 184 4.69 -11.04 -2.32
CA PRO A 184 5.28 -10.63 -1.04
C PRO A 184 5.68 -9.15 -1.06
N VAL A 185 5.85 -8.60 0.15
CA VAL A 185 6.47 -7.28 0.32
C VAL A 185 7.94 -7.35 -0.15
N PRO A 186 8.43 -6.38 -0.95
CA PRO A 186 9.81 -6.39 -1.43
C PRO A 186 10.81 -6.35 -0.27
N PRO A 187 11.90 -7.13 -0.32
CA PRO A 187 12.87 -7.16 0.77
C PRO A 187 13.69 -5.87 0.90
N GLY A 188 13.92 -5.12 -0.19
CA GLY A 188 14.72 -3.88 -0.16
C GLY A 188 13.93 -2.63 0.25
N GLY A 189 12.69 -2.79 0.72
CA GLY A 189 11.92 -1.73 1.36
C GLY A 189 10.82 -1.11 0.50
N ALA A 190 10.23 -0.03 1.02
CA ALA A 190 9.07 0.62 0.42
C ALA A 190 9.33 1.23 -0.97
N ALA A 191 10.59 1.57 -1.28
CA ALA A 191 10.98 2.18 -2.56
C ALA A 191 10.88 1.20 -3.75
N GLU A 192 10.91 -0.10 -3.48
CA GLU A 192 10.79 -1.15 -4.51
C GLU A 192 9.34 -1.57 -4.78
N VAL A 193 8.37 -0.95 -4.09
CA VAL A 193 6.95 -1.25 -4.30
C VAL A 193 6.52 -0.71 -5.66
N THR A 194 6.10 -1.61 -6.55
CA THR A 194 5.62 -1.29 -7.89
C THR A 194 4.11 -1.09 -7.91
N VAL A 195 3.65 -0.28 -8.86
CA VAL A 195 2.22 -0.04 -9.10
C VAL A 195 1.71 -1.04 -10.14
N ASP A 196 0.65 -1.77 -9.80
CA ASP A 196 -0.12 -2.57 -10.74
C ASP A 196 -1.28 -1.75 -11.31
N ALA A 197 -1.16 -1.39 -12.59
CA ALA A 197 -2.15 -0.59 -13.29
C ALA A 197 -3.53 -1.27 -13.37
N ALA A 198 -3.58 -2.60 -13.57
CA ALA A 198 -4.84 -3.32 -13.68
C ALA A 198 -5.61 -3.32 -12.34
N ARG A 199 -4.87 -3.36 -11.22
CA ARG A 199 -5.46 -3.20 -9.88
C ARG A 199 -5.95 -1.78 -9.64
N ALA A 200 -5.18 -0.76 -10.05
CA ALA A 200 -5.65 0.62 -9.98
C ALA A 200 -6.95 0.83 -10.78
N ASP A 201 -7.02 0.29 -12.00
CA ASP A 201 -8.23 0.34 -12.83
C ASP A 201 -9.41 -0.39 -12.21
N SER A 202 -9.15 -1.52 -11.55
CA SER A 202 -10.17 -2.27 -10.80
C SER A 202 -10.75 -1.44 -9.64
N ILE A 203 -9.91 -0.68 -8.92
CA ILE A 203 -10.36 0.21 -7.84
C ILE A 203 -11.22 1.34 -8.40
N VAL A 204 -10.84 1.92 -9.54
CA VAL A 204 -11.64 2.96 -10.21
C VAL A 204 -12.99 2.41 -10.65
N ALA A 205 -13.02 1.22 -11.25
CA ALA A 205 -14.26 0.58 -11.67
C ALA A 205 -15.20 0.30 -10.48
N ALA A 206 -14.66 -0.19 -9.36
CA ALA A 206 -15.42 -0.43 -8.14
C ALA A 206 -15.96 0.87 -7.51
N ALA A 207 -15.15 1.92 -7.47
CA ALA A 207 -15.61 3.23 -6.98
C ALA A 207 -16.71 3.83 -7.86
N ALA A 208 -16.58 3.71 -9.18
CA ALA A 208 -17.53 4.22 -10.16
C ALA A 208 -18.87 3.46 -10.17
N SER A 209 -18.89 2.18 -9.76
CA SER A 209 -20.12 1.41 -9.61
C SER A 209 -20.88 1.77 -8.32
N LEU A 210 -20.17 2.19 -7.27
CA LEU A 210 -20.76 2.66 -6.02
C LEU A 210 -21.37 4.06 -6.12
N ALA A 211 -20.71 4.97 -6.83
CA ALA A 211 -21.20 6.34 -6.98
C ALA A 211 -20.96 6.89 -8.39
N SER A 212 -22.02 7.35 -9.05
CA SER A 212 -21.94 7.90 -10.40
C SER A 212 -21.00 9.11 -10.48
N CYS A 213 -20.93 9.94 -9.43
CA CYS A 213 -20.04 11.10 -9.36
C CYS A 213 -18.54 10.75 -9.41
N LEU A 214 -18.18 9.48 -9.18
CA LEU A 214 -16.82 8.96 -9.29
C LEU A 214 -16.48 8.40 -10.68
N LYS A 215 -17.43 8.47 -11.63
CA LYS A 215 -17.18 8.16 -13.05
C LYS A 215 -16.33 9.26 -13.68
N GLY A 216 -15.21 8.88 -14.29
CA GLY A 216 -14.39 9.73 -15.16
C GLY A 216 -13.29 10.54 -14.48
N ARG A 217 -12.18 10.72 -15.23
CA ARG A 217 -10.91 11.41 -14.94
C ARG A 217 -10.20 11.03 -13.63
N GLN A 218 -9.24 10.12 -13.77
CA GLN A 218 -8.18 9.91 -12.78
C GLN A 218 -7.33 11.17 -12.63
N GLN A 219 -6.87 11.43 -11.41
CA GLN A 219 -5.55 12.03 -11.28
C GLN A 219 -4.61 10.96 -10.75
N GLN A 220 -3.75 10.46 -11.64
CA GLN A 220 -2.63 9.61 -11.28
C GLN A 220 -1.62 10.42 -10.46
N HIS A 221 -1.93 10.69 -9.19
CA HIS A 221 -1.08 11.47 -8.29
C HIS A 221 -0.08 10.62 -7.50
N GLN A 222 -0.15 9.28 -7.61
CA GLN A 222 0.61 8.41 -6.72
C GLN A 222 2.12 8.43 -7.02
N GLN A 223 2.52 8.53 -8.30
CA GLN A 223 3.93 8.69 -8.66
C GLN A 223 4.48 10.08 -8.31
N GLN A 224 3.64 11.12 -8.40
CA GLN A 224 4.09 12.49 -8.14
C GLN A 224 4.39 12.72 -6.66
N GLN A 225 3.66 12.12 -5.70
CA GLN A 225 3.99 12.30 -4.27
C GLN A 225 5.33 11.67 -3.87
N GLN A 226 5.71 10.52 -4.43
CA GLN A 226 7.03 9.94 -4.19
C GLN A 226 8.14 10.75 -4.88
N GLN A 227 7.93 11.20 -6.12
CA GLN A 227 8.91 12.02 -6.85
C GLN A 227 9.07 13.43 -6.25
N HIS A 228 7.99 14.13 -5.87
CA HIS A 228 8.07 15.42 -5.19
C HIS A 228 8.72 15.31 -3.81
N GLN A 229 8.51 14.21 -3.08
CA GLN A 229 9.22 13.98 -1.81
C GLN A 229 10.71 13.70 -1.99
N GLN A 230 11.13 13.13 -3.13
CA GLN A 230 12.53 12.93 -3.47
C GLN A 230 13.20 14.21 -4.04
N GLN A 231 12.42 15.13 -4.62
CA GLN A 231 12.93 16.31 -5.33
C GLN A 231 12.88 17.62 -4.53
N GLN A 232 12.25 17.67 -3.36
CA GLN A 232 12.29 18.88 -2.54
C GLN A 232 13.61 18.98 -1.76
N PRO A 233 14.44 20.02 -2.00
CA PRO A 233 15.62 20.26 -1.18
C PRO A 233 15.17 20.52 0.25
N VAL A 234 15.75 19.75 1.18
CA VAL A 234 15.60 19.99 2.61
C VAL A 234 16.28 21.34 2.89
N PRO A 235 15.60 22.35 3.47
CA PRO A 235 16.31 23.55 3.91
C PRO A 235 17.36 23.10 4.93
N CYS A 236 18.62 23.23 4.53
CA CYS A 236 19.76 22.99 5.39
C CYS A 236 19.75 24.09 6.46
N PHE A 237 19.12 23.82 7.60
CA PHE A 237 19.29 24.67 8.76
C PHE A 237 20.69 24.42 9.32
N GLN A 238 21.61 25.32 8.97
CA GLN A 238 22.93 25.38 9.59
C GLN A 238 22.75 25.72 11.07
N ALA A 239 23.10 24.78 11.94
CA ALA A 239 23.21 25.04 13.36
C ALA A 239 24.53 25.80 13.61
N THR A 240 24.45 27.09 13.90
CA THR A 240 25.58 27.85 14.44
C THR A 240 25.82 27.43 15.88
N LYS A 241 27.04 26.96 16.17
CA LYS A 241 27.52 26.63 17.51
C LYS A 241 27.46 27.89 18.40
N PRO A 242 26.91 27.84 19.62
CA PRO A 242 27.01 28.97 20.54
C PRO A 242 28.48 29.16 20.93
N ALA A 243 28.95 30.41 20.85
CA ALA A 243 30.25 30.81 21.37
C ALA A 243 30.28 30.53 22.88
N GLY A 244 31.34 29.86 23.34
CA GLY A 244 31.56 29.65 24.77
C GLY A 244 31.94 30.98 25.40
N ASP A 245 31.15 31.44 26.36
CA ASP A 245 31.58 32.50 27.26
C ASP A 245 32.63 31.91 28.23
N SER A 246 33.87 32.31 28.01
CA SER A 246 34.95 32.19 28.96
C SER A 246 34.98 33.45 29.84
N SER A 247 34.55 33.33 31.10
CA SER A 247 35.12 33.97 32.31
C SER A 247 34.36 33.50 33.55
#